data_AF-A0A562WPZ1-F1
#
_entry.id   AF-A0A562WPZ1-F1
#
_cell.length_a   1.000
_cell.length_b   1.000
_cell.length_c   1.000
_cell.angle_alpha   90.00
_cell.angle_beta   90.00
_cell.angle_gamma   90.00
#
_symmetry.space_group_name_H-M   'P 1'
#
loop_
_entity.id
_entity.type
_entity.pdbx_description
1 polymer ?
#
loop_
_entity_poly.entity_id
_entity_poly.type
_entity_poly.pdbx_seq_one_letter_code
_entity_poly.pdbx_strand_id
1 'polypeptide(L)'
;MVLNFATSKVEAERTVAEIVAAGGSAVAVQADVADEFAVARLFDTAEQTYGGIDVVVNSAGIVVHAPIAELDLADLDRVHRTNVRGTFVVDQQAARRVRPGGAIVNISSTTPKLSLPTYSAYAASKAAVDAITLILARELGERDITVNCRARGHRYRPSSTARTSRPSPGWRRCRR
;
A
#
# COMPACT_ATOMS: atom_id res chain seq x y z
N MET A 1 -0.06 -17.03 -2.23
CA MET A 1 -0.28 -15.57 -2.16
C MET A 1 -1.72 -15.29 -1.74
N VAL A 2 -1.93 -14.50 -0.69
CA VAL A 2 -3.29 -14.00 -0.39
C VAL A 2 -3.47 -12.63 -1.04
N LEU A 3 -4.46 -12.51 -1.92
CA LEU A 3 -4.82 -11.26 -2.59
C LEU A 3 -6.00 -10.61 -1.86
N ASN A 4 -5.78 -9.42 -1.30
CA ASN A 4 -6.87 -8.63 -0.73
C ASN A 4 -7.61 -7.82 -1.81
N PHE A 5 -8.94 -7.76 -1.72
CA PHE A 5 -9.77 -6.81 -2.45
C PHE A 5 -10.87 -6.22 -1.55
N ALA A 6 -11.24 -4.96 -1.77
CA ALA A 6 -12.35 -4.32 -1.04
C ALA A 6 -13.69 -4.52 -1.76
N THR A 7 -13.74 -4.17 -3.05
CA THR A 7 -14.97 -4.16 -3.87
C THR A 7 -14.83 -4.90 -5.21
N SER A 8 -13.62 -4.99 -5.77
CA SER A 8 -13.33 -5.54 -7.09
C SER A 8 -13.12 -7.06 -7.08
N LYS A 9 -14.19 -7.81 -6.79
CA LYS A 9 -14.14 -9.28 -6.71
C LYS A 9 -13.74 -9.94 -8.04
N VAL A 10 -14.31 -9.48 -9.15
CA VAL A 10 -14.08 -10.08 -10.48
C VAL A 10 -12.62 -9.94 -10.90
N GLU A 11 -12.03 -8.77 -10.69
CA GLU A 11 -10.63 -8.50 -10.99
C GLU A 11 -9.68 -9.29 -10.08
N ALA A 12 -10.07 -9.48 -8.82
CA ALA A 12 -9.34 -10.30 -7.87
C ALA A 12 -9.31 -11.77 -8.29
N GLU A 13 -10.48 -12.33 -8.63
CA GLU A 13 -10.61 -13.71 -9.11
C GLU A 13 -9.85 -13.94 -10.42
N ARG A 14 -9.91 -12.99 -11.35
CA ARG A 14 -9.12 -13.04 -12.59
C ARG A 14 -7.61 -13.09 -12.30
N THR A 15 -7.14 -12.22 -11.40
CA THR A 15 -5.71 -12.18 -11.01
C THR A 15 -5.28 -13.49 -10.36
N VAL A 16 -6.14 -14.09 -9.52
CA VAL A 16 -5.88 -15.41 -8.94
C VAL A 16 -5.77 -16.47 -10.03
N ALA A 17 -6.69 -16.49 -10.99
CA ALA A 17 -6.66 -17.44 -12.11
C ALA A 17 -5.38 -17.30 -12.95
N GLU A 18 -4.93 -16.08 -13.23
CA GLU A 18 -3.67 -15.82 -13.93
C GLU A 18 -2.45 -16.37 -13.17
N ILE A 19 -2.42 -16.21 -11.84
CA ILE A 19 -1.32 -16.72 -11.00
C ILE A 19 -1.32 -18.25 -10.98
N VAL A 20 -2.50 -18.86 -10.85
CA VAL A 20 -2.64 -20.32 -10.86
C VAL A 20 -2.24 -20.89 -12.22
N ALA A 21 -2.65 -20.24 -13.32
CA ALA A 21 -2.25 -20.63 -14.68
C ALA A 21 -0.74 -20.52 -14.89
N ALA A 22 -0.06 -19.60 -14.21
CA ALA A 22 1.40 -19.48 -14.21
C ALA A 22 2.11 -20.49 -13.28
N GLY A 23 1.38 -21.42 -12.66
CA GLY A 23 1.92 -22.44 -11.74
C GLY A 23 2.09 -21.99 -10.28
N GLY A 24 1.57 -20.81 -9.94
CA GLY A 24 1.56 -20.30 -8.56
C GLY A 24 0.35 -20.77 -7.75
N SER A 25 0.34 -20.39 -6.46
CA SER A 25 -0.83 -20.56 -5.58
C SER A 25 -1.31 -19.19 -5.10
N ALA A 26 -2.59 -18.89 -5.31
CA ALA A 26 -3.21 -17.68 -4.80
C ALA A 26 -4.65 -17.91 -4.34
N VAL A 27 -5.08 -17.12 -3.35
CA VAL A 27 -6.46 -17.06 -2.87
C VAL A 27 -6.89 -15.60 -2.76
N ALA A 28 -8.12 -15.28 -3.18
CA ALA A 28 -8.68 -13.95 -3.04
C ALA A 28 -9.51 -13.86 -1.75
N VAL A 29 -9.28 -12.83 -0.96
CA VAL A 29 -10.00 -12.59 0.30
C VAL A 29 -10.51 -11.15 0.29
N GLN A 30 -11.79 -10.98 0.62
CA GLN A 30 -12.38 -9.67 0.72
C GLN A 30 -12.08 -9.06 2.10
N ALA A 31 -11.41 -7.91 2.15
CA ALA A 31 -11.21 -7.16 3.37
C ALA A 31 -11.08 -5.65 3.11
N ASP A 32 -11.87 -4.84 3.83
CA ASP A 32 -11.58 -3.42 3.97
C ASP A 32 -10.34 -3.27 4.86
N VAL A 33 -9.27 -2.67 4.31
CA VAL A 33 -8.03 -2.43 5.06
C VAL A 33 -8.24 -1.54 6.27
N ALA A 34 -9.29 -0.71 6.26
CA ALA A 34 -9.67 0.15 7.37
C ALA A 34 -10.55 -0.55 8.41
N ASP A 35 -10.76 -1.87 8.36
CA ASP A 35 -11.41 -2.68 9.39
C ASP A 35 -10.38 -3.66 9.99
N GLU A 36 -10.05 -3.46 11.27
CA GLU A 36 -9.05 -4.27 11.97
C GLU A 36 -9.41 -5.75 12.09
N PHE A 37 -10.69 -6.08 12.17
CA PHE A 37 -11.14 -7.47 12.26
C PHE A 37 -11.09 -8.13 10.88
N ALA A 38 -11.43 -7.40 9.83
CA ALA A 38 -11.29 -7.89 8.46
C ALA A 38 -9.82 -8.17 8.10
N VAL A 39 -8.92 -7.25 8.45
CA VAL A 39 -7.48 -7.44 8.22
C VAL A 39 -6.92 -8.55 9.12
N ALA A 40 -7.36 -8.68 10.36
CA ALA A 40 -6.94 -9.80 11.21
C ALA A 40 -7.28 -11.16 10.55
N ARG A 41 -8.53 -11.33 10.09
CA ARG A 41 -8.97 -12.54 9.37
C ARG A 41 -8.20 -12.79 8.07
N LEU A 42 -7.83 -11.72 7.35
CA LEU A 42 -7.00 -11.82 6.15
C LEU A 42 -5.63 -12.45 6.47
N PHE A 43 -4.99 -12.00 7.55
CA PHE A 43 -3.72 -12.55 8.01
C PHE A 43 -3.88 -13.99 8.54
N ASP A 44 -4.95 -14.27 9.29
CA ASP A 44 -5.23 -15.63 9.79
C ASP A 44 -5.39 -16.61 8.61
N THR A 45 -6.07 -16.19 7.55
CA THR A 45 -6.23 -16.98 6.31
C THR A 45 -4.88 -17.25 5.66
N ALA A 46 -3.97 -16.26 5.63
CA ALA A 46 -2.63 -16.42 5.08
C ALA A 46 -1.81 -17.44 5.87
N GLU A 47 -1.85 -17.37 7.19
CA GLU A 47 -1.15 -18.31 8.08
C GLU A 47 -1.70 -19.73 7.95
N GLN A 48 -3.03 -19.89 7.89
CA GLN A 48 -3.66 -21.20 7.73
C GLN A 48 -3.36 -21.83 6.36
N THR A 49 -3.33 -21.02 5.30
CA THR A 49 -3.14 -21.52 3.92
C THR A 49 -1.67 -21.82 3.61
N TYR A 50 -0.75 -21.00 4.12
CA TYR A 50 0.68 -21.03 3.73
C TYR A 50 1.64 -21.32 4.89
N GLY A 51 1.12 -21.52 6.10
CA GLY A 51 1.89 -21.80 7.32
C GLY A 51 2.54 -20.56 7.95
N GLY A 52 2.57 -19.42 7.25
CA GLY A 52 3.06 -18.15 7.78
C GLY A 52 3.27 -17.09 6.69
N ILE A 53 3.83 -15.95 7.10
CA ILE A 53 3.88 -14.75 6.27
C ILE A 53 5.33 -14.24 6.16
N ASP A 54 5.85 -14.25 4.95
CA ASP A 54 7.20 -13.77 4.66
C ASP A 54 7.19 -12.35 4.09
N VAL A 55 6.17 -11.99 3.32
CA VAL A 55 6.07 -10.67 2.66
C VAL A 55 4.66 -10.10 2.75
N VAL A 56 4.55 -8.82 3.15
CA VAL A 56 3.31 -8.04 3.12
C VAL A 56 3.49 -6.87 2.16
N VAL A 57 2.53 -6.68 1.25
CA VAL A 57 2.49 -5.52 0.35
C VAL A 57 1.17 -4.78 0.55
N ASN A 58 1.22 -3.61 1.16
CA ASN A 58 0.05 -2.75 1.33
C ASN A 58 -0.01 -1.74 0.18
N SER A 59 -0.90 -2.02 -0.77
CA SER A 59 -1.17 -1.12 -1.92
C SER A 59 -2.54 -0.46 -1.88
N ALA A 60 -3.33 -0.68 -0.82
CA ALA A 60 -4.66 -0.11 -0.72
C ALA A 60 -4.59 1.42 -0.59
N GLY A 61 -5.40 2.11 -1.36
CA GLY A 61 -5.54 3.55 -1.21
C GLY A 61 -6.47 4.17 -2.23
N ILE A 62 -7.04 5.30 -1.84
CA ILE A 62 -7.91 6.12 -2.68
C ILE A 62 -7.30 7.51 -2.88
N VAL A 63 -7.77 8.17 -3.92
CA VAL A 63 -7.39 9.53 -4.31
C VAL A 63 -8.67 10.37 -4.35
N VAL A 64 -8.58 11.58 -3.81
CA VAL A 64 -9.58 12.65 -4.02
C VAL A 64 -8.83 13.89 -4.50
N HIS A 65 -9.43 14.61 -5.45
CA HIS A 65 -8.94 15.87 -5.98
C HIS A 65 -9.93 16.97 -5.68
N ALA A 66 -9.52 17.96 -4.88
CA ALA A 66 -10.28 19.19 -4.68
C ALA A 66 -9.33 20.31 -4.23
N PRO A 67 -9.54 21.56 -4.68
CA PRO A 67 -8.93 22.72 -4.04
C PRO A 67 -9.19 22.69 -2.53
N ILE A 68 -8.22 23.10 -1.71
CA ILE A 68 -8.35 22.99 -0.25
C ILE A 68 -9.57 23.76 0.31
N ALA A 69 -9.95 24.86 -0.32
CA ALA A 69 -11.11 25.66 0.05
C ALA A 69 -12.46 24.99 -0.29
N GLU A 70 -12.46 24.01 -1.20
CA GLU A 70 -13.65 23.32 -1.71
C GLU A 70 -13.69 21.85 -1.29
N LEU A 71 -12.66 21.38 -0.58
CA LEU A 71 -12.57 20.00 -0.15
C LEU A 71 -13.60 19.72 0.95
N ASP A 72 -14.51 18.78 0.67
CA ASP A 72 -15.39 18.22 1.70
C ASP A 72 -14.58 17.44 2.74
N LEU A 73 -14.84 17.71 4.02
CA LEU A 73 -14.21 16.97 5.12
C LEU A 73 -14.60 15.49 5.12
N ALA A 74 -15.78 15.13 4.61
CA ALA A 74 -16.14 13.73 4.45
C ALA A 74 -15.21 12.99 3.46
N ASP A 75 -14.74 13.70 2.41
CA ASP A 75 -13.75 13.17 1.48
C ASP A 75 -12.36 13.06 2.12
N LEU A 76 -11.97 14.05 2.94
CA LEU A 76 -10.74 14.00 3.73
C LEU A 76 -10.73 12.78 4.66
N ASP A 77 -11.83 12.55 5.38
CA ASP A 77 -12.01 11.43 6.30
C ASP A 77 -11.97 10.10 5.56
N ARG A 78 -12.62 10.00 4.39
CA ARG A 78 -12.56 8.80 3.57
C ARG A 78 -11.13 8.48 3.14
N VAL A 79 -10.36 9.48 2.70
CA VAL A 79 -8.95 9.33 2.33
C VAL A 79 -8.11 8.89 3.52
N HIS A 80 -8.29 9.50 4.70
CA HIS A 80 -7.54 9.13 5.90
C HIS A 80 -7.91 7.74 6.42
N ARG A 81 -9.19 7.40 6.42
CA ARG A 81 -9.68 6.06 6.79
C ARG A 81 -8.99 4.99 5.97
N THR A 82 -8.98 5.10 4.64
CA THR A 82 -8.37 4.06 3.80
C THR A 82 -6.84 4.14 3.80
N ASN A 83 -6.26 5.31 3.54
CA ASN A 83 -4.83 5.43 3.27
C ASN A 83 -3.99 5.42 4.55
N VAL A 84 -4.47 6.05 5.63
CA VAL A 84 -3.70 6.20 6.88
C VAL A 84 -4.10 5.13 7.87
N ARG A 85 -5.36 5.08 8.31
CA ARG A 85 -5.83 4.05 9.25
C ARG A 85 -5.65 2.66 8.66
N GLY A 86 -6.00 2.46 7.39
CA GLY A 86 -5.80 1.17 6.73
C GLY A 86 -4.34 0.71 6.70
N THR A 87 -3.41 1.64 6.46
CA THR A 87 -1.97 1.32 6.55
C THR A 87 -1.57 0.93 7.97
N PHE A 88 -2.00 1.67 9.00
CA PHE A 88 -1.73 1.32 10.38
C PHE A 88 -2.26 -0.07 10.76
N VAL A 89 -3.48 -0.41 10.35
CA VAL A 89 -4.10 -1.70 10.65
C VAL A 89 -3.30 -2.84 10.02
N VAL A 90 -2.94 -2.71 8.74
CA VAL A 90 -2.14 -3.71 8.02
C VAL A 90 -0.74 -3.84 8.63
N ASP A 91 -0.07 -2.72 8.87
CA ASP A 91 1.28 -2.68 9.44
C ASP A 91 1.30 -3.22 10.87
N GLN A 92 0.26 -2.99 11.67
CA GLN A 92 0.16 -3.56 13.01
C GLN A 92 0.07 -5.10 12.97
N GLN A 93 -0.71 -5.66 12.05
CA GLN A 93 -0.78 -7.12 11.88
C GLN A 93 0.53 -7.67 11.31
N ALA A 94 1.13 -6.98 10.34
CA ALA A 94 2.43 -7.36 9.77
C ALA A 94 3.54 -7.34 10.82
N ALA A 95 3.59 -6.31 11.66
CA ALA A 95 4.51 -6.22 12.79
C ALA A 95 4.34 -7.36 13.79
N ARG A 96 3.15 -7.95 13.93
CA ARG A 96 2.95 -9.07 14.86
C ARG A 96 3.30 -10.43 14.25
N ARG A 97 3.13 -10.59 12.93
CA ARG A 97 3.02 -11.92 12.29
C ARG A 97 4.05 -12.21 11.21
N VAL A 98 4.67 -11.18 10.62
CA VAL A 98 5.74 -11.40 9.62
C VAL A 98 6.92 -12.07 10.29
N ARG A 99 7.42 -13.14 9.66
CA ARG A 99 8.54 -13.93 10.16
C ARG A 99 9.86 -13.16 10.07
N PRO A 100 10.85 -13.48 10.92
CA PRO A 100 12.21 -12.96 10.75
C PRO A 100 12.75 -13.24 9.34
N GLY A 101 13.49 -12.28 8.77
CA GLY A 101 13.93 -12.31 7.38
C GLY A 101 12.88 -11.82 6.37
N GLY A 102 11.67 -11.47 6.84
CA GLY A 102 10.57 -11.02 6.01
C GLY A 102 10.64 -9.57 5.53
N ALA A 103 9.62 -9.15 4.78
CA ALA A 103 9.54 -7.80 4.23
C ALA A 103 8.13 -7.21 4.26
N ILE A 104 8.03 -5.93 4.58
CA ILE A 104 6.82 -5.11 4.48
C ILE A 104 7.05 -4.02 3.44
N VAL A 105 6.13 -3.89 2.49
CA VAL A 105 6.18 -2.88 1.43
C VAL A 105 4.91 -2.05 1.43
N ASN A 106 5.04 -0.79 1.83
CA ASN A 106 3.97 0.20 1.73
C ASN A 106 4.05 0.97 0.42
N ILE A 107 2.91 1.13 -0.26
CA ILE A 107 2.83 1.90 -1.49
C ILE A 107 2.42 3.35 -1.17
N SER A 108 3.36 4.26 -1.36
CA SER A 108 3.15 5.70 -1.30
C SER A 108 3.13 6.32 -2.69
N SER A 109 3.19 7.65 -2.77
CA SER A 109 3.24 8.42 -4.01
C SER A 109 4.37 9.43 -3.98
N THR A 110 4.88 9.82 -5.14
CA THR A 110 5.77 11.00 -5.25
C THR A 110 5.00 12.32 -5.16
N THR A 111 3.67 12.29 -5.23
CA THR A 111 2.82 13.49 -5.19
C THR A 111 3.11 14.44 -4.02
N PRO A 112 3.41 13.99 -2.79
CA PRO A 112 3.80 14.89 -1.70
C PRO A 112 5.01 15.78 -2.03
N LYS A 113 5.88 15.33 -2.95
CA LYS A 113 7.07 16.08 -3.39
C LYS A 113 6.83 16.98 -4.60
N LEU A 114 5.69 16.81 -5.28
CA LEU A 114 5.33 17.56 -6.48
C LEU A 114 4.41 18.75 -6.17
N SER A 115 3.85 18.82 -4.96
CA SER A 115 2.99 19.92 -4.48
C SER A 115 1.91 20.34 -5.48
N LEU A 116 1.26 19.36 -6.10
CA LEU A 116 0.27 19.60 -7.14
C LEU A 116 -0.99 20.26 -6.56
N PRO A 117 -1.56 21.29 -7.21
CA PRO A 117 -2.86 21.83 -6.83
C PRO A 117 -3.91 20.72 -6.77
N THR A 118 -4.86 20.82 -5.84
CA THR A 118 -5.96 19.86 -5.59
C THR A 118 -5.60 18.52 -4.92
N TYR A 119 -4.32 18.25 -4.64
CA TYR A 119 -3.88 16.98 -4.05
C TYR A 119 -3.66 17.02 -2.53
N SER A 120 -4.07 18.09 -1.82
CA SER A 120 -3.72 18.31 -0.42
C SER A 120 -4.05 17.11 0.49
N ALA A 121 -5.30 16.64 0.48
CA ALA A 121 -5.75 15.49 1.28
C ALA A 121 -4.97 14.20 0.96
N TYR A 122 -4.80 13.91 -0.33
CA TYR A 122 -4.08 12.72 -0.77
C TYR A 122 -2.58 12.79 -0.42
N ALA A 123 -1.94 13.93 -0.68
CA ALA A 123 -0.53 14.16 -0.39
C ALA A 123 -0.26 14.05 1.11
N ALA A 124 -1.11 14.63 1.96
CA ALA A 124 -1.03 14.47 3.41
C ALA A 124 -1.11 12.99 3.81
N SER A 125 -2.08 12.25 3.27
CA SER A 125 -2.23 10.82 3.57
C SER A 125 -1.00 9.99 3.17
N LYS A 126 -0.35 10.30 2.03
CA LYS A 126 0.85 9.59 1.57
C LYS A 126 2.11 10.00 2.33
N ALA A 127 2.20 11.25 2.77
CA ALA A 127 3.25 11.68 3.70
C ALA A 127 3.14 10.95 5.05
N ALA A 128 1.93 10.70 5.55
CA ALA A 128 1.72 9.88 6.74
C ALA A 128 2.23 8.44 6.55
N VAL A 129 1.94 7.81 5.40
CA VAL A 129 2.45 6.46 5.06
C VAL A 129 3.99 6.43 5.03
N ASP A 130 4.64 7.46 4.50
CA ASP A 130 6.10 7.56 4.50
C ASP A 130 6.64 7.59 5.94
N ALA A 131 6.03 8.39 6.83
CA ALA A 131 6.42 8.49 8.23
C ALA A 131 6.24 7.16 8.99
N ILE A 132 5.09 6.51 8.83
CA ILE A 132 4.80 5.19 9.42
C ILE A 132 5.86 4.17 9.01
N THR A 133 6.16 4.11 7.70
CA THR A 133 7.14 3.16 7.15
C THR A 133 8.53 3.37 7.78
N LEU A 134 8.99 4.61 7.90
CA LEU A 134 10.31 4.92 8.45
C LEU A 134 10.44 4.57 9.94
N ILE A 135 9.35 4.72 10.70
CA ILE A 135 9.32 4.36 12.12
C ILE A 135 9.30 2.84 12.24
N LEU A 136 8.40 2.17 11.52
CA LEU A 136 8.26 0.71 11.56
C LEU A 136 9.54 -0.01 11.12
N ALA A 137 10.26 0.53 10.13
CA ALA A 137 11.57 0.00 9.71
C ALA A 137 12.59 -0.03 10.86
N ARG A 138 12.54 0.95 11.77
CA ARG A 138 13.44 1.01 12.93
C ARG A 138 13.00 0.04 14.02
N GLU A 139 11.69 -0.06 14.26
CA GLU A 139 11.12 -0.98 15.26
C GLU A 139 11.37 -2.45 14.90
N LEU A 140 11.24 -2.81 13.62
CA LEU A 140 11.33 -4.21 13.19
C LEU A 140 12.73 -4.66 12.77
N GLY A 141 13.69 -3.73 12.73
CA GLY A 141 15.06 -4.03 12.31
C GLY A 141 15.76 -5.08 13.17
N GLU A 142 15.46 -5.13 14.48
CA GLU A 142 16.03 -6.14 15.39
C GLU A 142 15.52 -7.57 15.12
N ARG A 143 14.38 -7.70 14.44
CA ARG A 143 13.81 -8.99 14.05
C ARG A 143 14.16 -9.38 12.62
N ASP A 144 15.15 -8.72 12.01
CA ASP A 144 15.55 -8.91 10.61
C ASP A 144 14.39 -8.77 9.61
N ILE A 145 13.45 -7.86 9.88
CA ILE A 145 12.35 -7.56 8.98
C ILE A 145 12.62 -6.21 8.30
N THR A 146 12.57 -6.21 6.98
CA THR A 146 12.75 -4.99 6.20
C THR A 146 11.42 -4.30 5.95
N VAL A 147 11.36 -2.98 6.14
CA VAL A 147 10.15 -2.18 5.82
C VAL A 147 10.54 -1.10 4.84
N ASN A 148 9.88 -1.06 3.69
CA ASN A 148 10.18 -0.11 2.62
C ASN A 148 8.93 0.58 2.12
N CYS A 149 9.12 1.82 1.67
CA CYS A 149 8.08 2.57 0.99
C CYS A 149 8.42 2.72 -0.49
N ARG A 150 7.47 2.41 -1.39
CA ARG A 150 7.60 2.68 -2.82
C ARG A 150 6.69 3.83 -3.22
N ALA A 151 7.31 4.94 -3.59
CA ALA A 151 6.60 6.04 -4.22
C ALA A 151 6.27 5.65 -5.68
N ARG A 152 4.98 5.52 -6.01
CA ARG A 152 4.58 5.50 -7.42
C ARG A 152 4.82 6.89 -7.98
N GLY A 153 5.70 6.99 -8.97
CA GLY A 153 5.89 8.23 -9.73
C GLY A 153 4.59 8.61 -10.43
N HIS A 154 4.28 9.91 -10.50
CA HIS A 154 3.22 10.37 -11.39
C HIS A 154 3.65 10.05 -12.83
N ARG A 155 2.96 9.11 -13.48
CA ARG A 155 3.03 9.02 -14.94
C ARG A 155 2.25 10.22 -15.47
N TYR A 156 2.96 11.32 -15.73
CA TYR A 156 2.44 12.40 -16.54
C TYR A 156 1.95 11.79 -17.85
N ARG A 157 0.64 11.85 -18.13
CA ARG A 157 0.09 11.56 -19.45
C ARG A 157 0.06 12.90 -20.17
N PRO A 158 0.99 13.18 -21.10
CA PRO A 158 0.90 14.41 -21.88
C PRO A 158 -0.45 14.40 -22.61
N SER A 159 -1.18 15.51 -22.59
CA SER A 159 -1.98 15.87 -23.76
C SER A 159 -1.03 15.83 -24.96
N SER A 160 -1.43 15.19 -26.04
CA SER A 160 -0.59 14.88 -27.21
C SER A 160 0.09 16.11 -27.79
N THR A 161 1.26 16.50 -27.27
CA THR A 161 2.28 17.40 -27.84
C THR A 161 3.37 17.69 -26.79
N ALA A 162 4.24 16.71 -26.49
CA ALA A 162 5.63 16.97 -26.10
C ALA A 162 6.38 15.64 -25.96
N ARG A 163 7.49 15.52 -26.69
CA ARG A 163 8.42 14.39 -26.73
C ARG A 163 9.64 14.71 -25.86
N THR A 164 10.38 13.66 -25.47
CA THR A 164 11.68 13.58 -24.73
C THR A 164 11.57 13.53 -23.19
N SER A 165 12.39 12.80 -22.43
CA SER A 165 13.29 11.64 -22.65
C SER A 165 13.76 11.10 -21.28
N ARG A 166 13.91 9.77 -21.17
CA ARG A 166 14.64 8.92 -20.19
C ARG A 166 14.19 8.84 -18.70
N PRO A 167 14.14 7.61 -18.11
CA PRO A 167 13.84 7.39 -16.69
C PRO A 167 15.11 7.29 -15.82
N SER A 168 15.03 7.74 -14.58
CA SER A 168 16.04 7.50 -13.53
C SER A 168 15.54 6.47 -12.50
N PRO A 169 16.30 5.41 -12.18
CA PRO A 169 15.94 4.48 -11.11
C PRO A 169 16.63 4.88 -9.80
N GLY A 170 15.85 5.27 -8.79
CA GLY A 170 16.37 5.56 -7.45
C GLY A 170 15.78 4.61 -6.42
N TRP A 171 16.42 3.45 -6.22
CA TRP A 171 16.17 2.62 -5.04
C TRP A 171 16.73 3.35 -3.81
N ARG A 172 15.91 3.56 -2.78
CA ARG A 172 16.43 3.85 -1.43
C ARG A 172 16.21 2.61 -0.59
N ARG A 173 17.29 1.87 -0.39
CA ARG A 173 17.37 0.79 0.58
C ARG A 173 17.72 1.45 1.91
N CYS A 174 16.79 1.55 2.85
CA CYS A 174 17.16 1.86 4.23
C CYS A 174 17.69 0.58 4.87
N ARG A 175 18.95 0.23 4.58
CA ARG A 175 19.77 -0.49 5.55
C ARG A 175 20.54 0.55 6.34
N ARG A 176 20.74 0.29 7.63
CA ARG A 176 21.66 1.04 8.46
C ARG A 176 23.01 1.18 7.76
#